data_AF-A0A957YV32-F1
#
_entry.id   AF-A0A957YV32-F1
#
_cell.length_a   1.000
_cell.length_b   1.000
_cell.length_c   1.000
_cell.angle_alpha   90.00
_cell.angle_beta   90.00
_cell.angle_gamma   90.00
#
_symmetry.space_group_name_H-M   'P 1'
#
loop_
_entity.id
_entity.type
_entity.pdbx_description
1 polymer ?
#
loop_
_entity_poly.entity_id
_entity_poly.type
_entity_poly.pdbx_seq_one_letter_code
_entity_poly.pdbx_strand_id
1 'polypeptide(L)'
;MELILAEDILAKQQKHQRTVRRATRILYGVFLLAFAAVVTALFFFAQIEPPFGTAPATAIFPLLLACYLIMLSATLVTIAIHEFGHLVAAWMVNYYVALILIGPFALARTNTGWRWRVGTDGKLGGAVLAGPLDAHDLRRRHLWVIAGGPLASWLWYILLLVLSWTLQQPPGLHWPRLILDGFVLWAGLACWLNLLPYQIGHIPNDSWQLLALWRKDPQFLLHLRLNWLATQSLAGARPRALDSTTLDELTEKLAPKRGAAQAAVVAFYQALDSGDHEAATGYLHKALGATAPTPTPHLLLAVSYYHATFAKDAVQARRWLDYYDACFGDVPNSFSALIATELHQSYTHVEATIRQLAGDHIGARRAARQSLQLLANSIERGDAQWLTPQLQALLGEPAIATASPEEQHPPTGRRLSNPLEPCQITRARQVFSPGAMLLAFILLCISGWPFGALIPMTWYGNMAGRHYDRGEWAEAVADYSHAIAFMPADPRLYWRRGNSYLGLHEYDAALDDYRRAVTLAETDRSAALLQALYYRGNGYLTVRNWERGQQDLEQVLQISATSREEALWREAVHKTYYQQGAAAYKEGAYPFALLALDAAVMLDG
;
A
#
# COMPACT_ATOMS: atom_id res chain seq x y z
N MET A 1 -44.46 -6.02 10.78
CA MET A 1 -43.99 -5.50 9.47
C MET A 1 -42.67 -4.74 9.61
N GLU A 2 -42.51 -3.91 10.65
CA GLU A 2 -41.24 -3.22 10.96
C GLU A 2 -40.05 -4.15 11.29
N LEU A 3 -40.28 -5.26 12.01
CA LEU A 3 -39.24 -6.27 12.32
C LEU A 3 -38.67 -6.97 11.07
N ILE A 4 -39.52 -7.30 10.09
CA ILE A 4 -39.09 -7.96 8.84
C ILE A 4 -38.32 -6.99 7.94
N LEU A 5 -38.71 -5.70 7.96
CA LEU A 5 -37.98 -4.64 7.26
C LEU A 5 -36.60 -4.40 7.91
N ALA A 6 -36.53 -4.43 9.24
CA ALA A 6 -35.28 -4.30 9.99
C ALA A 6 -34.31 -5.46 9.70
N GLU A 7 -34.79 -6.70 9.65
CA GLU A 7 -33.97 -7.87 9.29
C GLU A 7 -33.45 -7.83 7.84
N ASP A 8 -34.28 -7.43 6.87
CA ASP A 8 -33.87 -7.29 5.47
C ASP A 8 -32.86 -6.13 5.29
N ILE A 9 -33.02 -5.05 6.05
CA ILE A 9 -32.05 -3.94 6.09
C ILE A 9 -30.73 -4.40 6.72
N LEU A 10 -30.76 -5.14 7.83
CA LEU A 10 -29.56 -5.69 8.48
C LEU A 10 -28.84 -6.67 7.55
N ALA A 11 -29.57 -7.53 6.85
CA ALA A 11 -29.03 -8.48 5.86
C ALA A 11 -28.38 -7.75 4.67
N LYS A 12 -29.02 -6.69 4.15
CA LYS A 12 -28.46 -5.84 3.09
C LYS A 12 -27.22 -5.08 3.56
N GLN A 13 -27.18 -4.60 4.81
CA GLN A 13 -26.00 -3.94 5.38
C GLN A 13 -24.85 -4.92 5.63
N GLN A 14 -25.12 -6.11 6.17
CA GLN A 14 -24.10 -7.16 6.31
C GLN A 14 -23.55 -7.59 4.95
N LYS A 15 -24.40 -7.70 3.92
CA LYS A 15 -23.99 -7.97 2.54
C LYS A 15 -23.13 -6.83 1.98
N HIS A 16 -23.50 -5.58 2.22
CA HIS A 16 -22.71 -4.42 1.79
C HIS A 16 -21.35 -4.35 2.50
N GLN A 17 -21.30 -4.54 3.82
CA GLN A 17 -20.05 -4.60 4.57
C GLN A 17 -19.16 -5.78 4.15
N ARG A 18 -19.74 -6.96 3.90
CA ARG A 18 -19.01 -8.11 3.34
C ARG A 18 -18.44 -7.78 1.95
N THR A 19 -19.19 -7.05 1.14
CA THR A 19 -18.75 -6.62 -0.19
C THR A 19 -17.61 -5.61 -0.11
N VAL A 20 -17.70 -4.60 0.76
CA VAL A 20 -16.61 -3.64 1.01
C VAL A 20 -15.37 -4.35 1.55
N ARG A 21 -15.52 -5.21 2.57
CA ARG A 21 -14.39 -6.01 3.11
C ARG A 21 -13.75 -6.90 2.04
N ARG A 22 -14.56 -7.47 1.13
CA ARG A 22 -14.07 -8.29 0.02
C ARG A 22 -13.33 -7.45 -1.02
N ALA A 23 -13.88 -6.30 -1.41
CA ALA A 23 -13.23 -5.36 -2.32
C ALA A 23 -11.91 -4.82 -1.76
N THR A 24 -11.89 -4.44 -0.47
CA THR A 24 -10.69 -3.99 0.23
C THR A 24 -9.62 -5.10 0.33
N ARG A 25 -10.02 -6.36 0.56
CA ARG A 25 -9.10 -7.51 0.54
C ARG A 25 -8.54 -7.78 -0.85
N ILE A 26 -9.35 -7.64 -1.90
CA ILE A 26 -8.91 -7.80 -3.29
C ILE A 26 -7.90 -6.71 -3.64
N LEU A 27 -8.21 -5.44 -3.34
CA LEU A 27 -7.30 -4.33 -3.60
C LEU A 27 -5.98 -4.47 -2.82
N TYR A 28 -6.05 -4.96 -1.57
CA TYR A 28 -4.86 -5.30 -0.77
C TYR A 28 -4.05 -6.43 -1.38
N GLY A 29 -4.72 -7.48 -1.87
CA GLY A 29 -4.07 -8.55 -2.63
C GLY A 29 -3.35 -8.02 -3.85
N VAL A 30 -3.99 -7.14 -4.63
CA VAL A 30 -3.38 -6.48 -5.80
C VAL A 30 -2.21 -5.60 -5.39
N PHE A 31 -2.32 -4.80 -4.33
CA PHE A 31 -1.25 -3.96 -3.81
C PHE A 31 -0.05 -4.77 -3.34
N LEU A 32 -0.28 -5.82 -2.53
CA LEU A 32 0.79 -6.71 -2.07
C LEU A 32 1.44 -7.47 -3.24
N LEU A 33 0.66 -7.92 -4.21
CA LEU A 33 1.18 -8.59 -5.40
C LEU A 33 2.00 -7.63 -6.27
N ALA A 34 1.55 -6.39 -6.45
CA ALA A 34 2.28 -5.37 -7.18
C ALA A 34 3.56 -4.96 -6.43
N PHE A 35 3.49 -4.82 -5.11
CA PHE A 35 4.64 -4.56 -4.24
C PHE A 35 5.66 -5.71 -4.32
N ALA A 36 5.20 -6.96 -4.19
CA ALA A 36 6.04 -8.14 -4.34
C ALA A 36 6.65 -8.20 -5.75
N ALA A 37 5.87 -7.93 -6.80
CA ALA A 37 6.37 -7.90 -8.18
C ALA A 37 7.43 -6.81 -8.40
N VAL A 38 7.28 -5.62 -7.80
CA VAL A 38 8.29 -4.56 -7.86
C VAL A 38 9.55 -4.95 -7.09
N VAL A 39 9.43 -5.53 -5.89
CA VAL A 39 10.59 -6.03 -5.13
C VAL A 39 11.30 -7.14 -5.91
N THR A 40 10.56 -8.08 -6.50
CA THR A 40 11.12 -9.14 -7.33
C THR A 40 11.75 -8.58 -8.60
N ALA A 41 11.15 -7.58 -9.24
CA ALA A 41 11.73 -6.93 -10.42
C ALA A 41 13.02 -6.18 -10.07
N LEU A 42 13.03 -5.41 -8.98
CA LEU A 42 14.24 -4.74 -8.49
C LEU A 42 15.35 -5.74 -8.13
N PHE A 43 14.98 -6.88 -7.53
CA PHE A 43 15.92 -7.97 -7.27
C PHE A 43 16.44 -8.60 -8.56
N PHE A 44 15.58 -8.87 -9.53
CA PHE A 44 15.96 -9.42 -10.83
C PHE A 44 16.88 -8.46 -11.60
N PHE A 45 16.54 -7.16 -11.66
CA PHE A 45 17.40 -6.13 -12.27
C PHE A 45 18.73 -5.95 -11.53
N ALA A 46 18.75 -6.09 -10.20
CA ALA A 46 20.00 -6.11 -9.42
C ALA A 46 20.87 -7.35 -9.68
N GLN A 47 20.32 -8.43 -10.27
CA GLN A 47 21.05 -9.64 -10.65
C GLN A 47 21.56 -9.62 -12.09
N ILE A 48 21.04 -8.76 -12.98
CA ILE A 48 21.46 -8.69 -14.39
C ILE A 48 22.88 -8.12 -14.51
N GLU A 49 23.30 -7.26 -13.58
CA GLU A 49 24.70 -6.89 -13.33
C GLU A 49 24.86 -6.56 -11.84
N PRO A 50 25.47 -7.42 -11.00
CA PRO A 50 25.56 -7.14 -9.59
C PRO A 50 26.49 -5.93 -9.35
N PRO A 51 26.03 -4.81 -8.73
CA PRO A 51 26.93 -3.78 -8.19
C PRO A 51 27.90 -4.34 -7.13
N PHE A 52 27.54 -5.48 -6.55
CA PHE A 52 28.31 -6.16 -5.52
C PHE A 52 28.61 -7.56 -6.05
N GLY A 53 29.79 -7.74 -6.64
CA GLY A 53 30.32 -9.09 -6.86
C GLY A 53 30.09 -9.93 -5.60
N THR A 54 29.56 -11.14 -5.77
CA THR A 54 29.29 -12.14 -4.72
C THR A 54 28.92 -11.55 -3.35
N ALA A 55 27.82 -10.81 -3.23
CA ALA A 55 27.34 -10.39 -1.92
C ALA A 55 26.92 -11.64 -1.09
N PRO A 56 27.46 -11.86 0.11
CA PRO A 56 27.09 -13.01 0.95
C PRO A 56 25.61 -12.95 1.33
N ALA A 57 24.99 -14.09 1.64
CA ALA A 57 23.58 -14.18 2.03
C ALA A 57 23.17 -13.24 3.20
N THR A 58 24.16 -12.81 4.01
CA THR A 58 24.01 -11.81 5.07
C THR A 58 23.74 -10.39 4.56
N ALA A 59 24.03 -10.07 3.29
CA ALA A 59 23.78 -8.78 2.66
C ALA A 59 22.37 -8.64 2.04
N ILE A 60 21.62 -9.74 1.92
CA ILE A 60 20.27 -9.75 1.31
C ILE A 60 19.27 -9.00 2.18
N PHE A 61 19.28 -9.21 3.50
CA PHE A 61 18.36 -8.53 4.42
C PHE A 61 18.58 -7.00 4.46
N PRO A 62 19.81 -6.48 4.60
CA PRO A 62 20.10 -5.05 4.47
C PRO A 62 19.64 -4.46 3.14
N LEU A 63 19.82 -5.17 2.02
CA LEU A 63 19.38 -4.73 0.70
C LEU A 63 17.85 -4.66 0.60
N LEU A 64 17.15 -5.69 1.07
CA LEU A 64 15.68 -5.71 1.10
C LEU A 64 15.12 -4.61 2.01
N LEU A 65 15.73 -4.38 3.17
CA LEU A 65 15.38 -3.28 4.06
C LEU A 65 15.60 -1.93 3.38
N ALA A 66 16.71 -1.75 2.68
CA ALA A 66 16.98 -0.54 1.90
C ALA A 66 15.93 -0.34 0.81
N CYS A 67 15.59 -1.37 0.02
CA CYS A 67 14.54 -1.32 -0.99
C CYS A 67 13.17 -0.98 -0.38
N TYR A 68 12.84 -1.53 0.79
CA TYR A 68 11.62 -1.20 1.52
C TYR A 68 11.58 0.29 1.92
N LEU A 69 12.67 0.80 2.49
CA LEU A 69 12.77 2.22 2.89
C LEU A 69 12.72 3.17 1.68
N ILE A 70 13.35 2.78 0.56
CA ILE A 70 13.27 3.50 -0.71
C ILE A 70 11.82 3.53 -1.21
N MET A 71 11.11 2.41 -1.19
CA MET A 71 9.72 2.36 -1.65
C MET A 71 8.77 3.11 -0.71
N LEU A 72 9.01 3.07 0.59
CA LEU A 72 8.26 3.86 1.56
C LEU A 72 8.46 5.37 1.33
N SER A 73 9.69 5.81 1.10
CA SER A 73 9.97 7.22 0.79
C SER A 73 9.39 7.62 -0.58
N ALA A 74 9.51 6.76 -1.59
CA ALA A 74 8.86 6.95 -2.90
C ALA A 74 7.34 7.10 -2.78
N THR A 75 6.73 6.33 -1.89
CA THR A 75 5.29 6.43 -1.59
C THR A 75 4.93 7.78 -1.03
N LEU A 76 5.64 8.24 0.01
CA LEU A 76 5.39 9.54 0.63
C LEU A 76 5.60 10.70 -0.34
N VAL A 77 6.68 10.66 -1.13
CA VAL A 77 6.97 11.69 -2.14
C VAL A 77 5.91 11.72 -3.23
N THR A 78 5.50 10.54 -3.73
CA THR A 78 4.47 10.45 -4.78
C THR A 78 3.12 10.96 -4.28
N ILE A 79 2.73 10.62 -3.04
CA ILE A 79 1.53 11.16 -2.39
C ILE A 79 1.66 12.67 -2.23
N ALA A 80 2.80 13.17 -1.74
CA ALA A 80 3.00 14.60 -1.53
C ALA A 80 2.84 15.39 -2.84
N ILE A 81 3.41 14.90 -3.94
CA ILE A 81 3.29 15.54 -5.26
C ILE A 81 1.86 15.45 -5.80
N HIS A 82 1.17 14.32 -5.57
CA HIS A 82 -0.24 14.17 -5.90
C HIS A 82 -1.11 15.21 -5.17
N GLU A 83 -1.00 15.30 -3.84
CA GLU A 83 -1.75 16.29 -3.05
C GLU A 83 -1.39 17.73 -3.42
N PHE A 84 -0.12 17.98 -3.75
CA PHE A 84 0.32 19.28 -4.24
C PHE A 84 -0.36 19.65 -5.57
N GLY A 85 -0.62 18.68 -6.44
CA GLY A 85 -1.42 18.87 -7.65
C GLY A 85 -2.83 19.39 -7.36
N HIS A 86 -3.53 18.79 -6.40
CA HIS A 86 -4.84 19.28 -5.95
C HIS A 86 -4.76 20.70 -5.38
N LEU A 87 -3.72 21.01 -4.59
CA LEU A 87 -3.50 22.33 -4.01
C LEU A 87 -3.30 23.40 -5.08
N VAL A 88 -2.43 23.16 -6.06
CA VAL A 88 -2.17 24.09 -7.17
C VAL A 88 -3.44 24.32 -7.98
N ALA A 89 -4.16 23.24 -8.31
CA ALA A 89 -5.42 23.35 -9.05
C ALA A 89 -6.47 24.13 -8.25
N ALA A 90 -6.62 23.86 -6.95
CA ALA A 90 -7.51 24.60 -6.05
C ALA A 90 -7.18 26.09 -6.03
N TRP A 91 -5.90 26.46 -5.94
CA TRP A 91 -5.46 27.85 -6.00
C TRP A 91 -5.81 28.50 -7.34
N MET A 92 -5.54 27.83 -8.46
CA MET A 92 -5.83 28.34 -9.81
C MET A 92 -7.33 28.62 -10.03
N VAL A 93 -8.21 27.83 -9.41
CA VAL A 93 -9.66 28.02 -9.51
C VAL A 93 -10.27 28.71 -8.29
N ASN A 94 -9.49 29.42 -7.47
CA ASN A 94 -9.96 30.17 -6.29
C ASN A 94 -10.80 29.34 -5.31
N TYR A 95 -10.34 28.15 -4.96
CA TYR A 95 -10.91 27.35 -3.89
C TYR A 95 -10.31 27.74 -2.55
N TYR A 96 -11.13 27.72 -1.50
CA TYR A 96 -10.68 27.84 -0.13
C TYR A 96 -10.06 26.53 0.34
N VAL A 97 -8.80 26.58 0.76
CA VAL A 97 -8.06 25.43 1.29
C VAL A 97 -8.11 25.47 2.82
N ALA A 98 -8.69 24.43 3.43
CA ALA A 98 -8.85 24.31 4.87
C ALA A 98 -7.83 23.36 5.50
N LEU A 99 -7.47 22.28 4.81
CA LEU A 99 -6.53 21.26 5.31
C LEU A 99 -5.72 20.66 4.17
N ILE A 100 -4.44 20.44 4.41
CA ILE A 100 -3.54 19.63 3.59
C ILE A 100 -3.02 18.49 4.47
N LEU A 101 -3.20 17.25 4.04
CA LEU A 101 -2.75 16.04 4.73
C LEU A 101 -1.81 15.27 3.80
N ILE A 102 -0.60 14.97 4.28
CA ILE A 102 0.40 14.17 3.58
C ILE A 102 1.00 13.17 4.57
N GLY A 103 0.53 11.93 4.52
CA GLY A 103 0.91 10.89 5.46
C GLY A 103 0.61 11.28 6.90
N PRO A 104 1.60 11.26 7.82
CA PRO A 104 1.40 11.66 9.20
C PRO A 104 1.33 13.17 9.40
N PHE A 105 1.67 13.99 8.40
CA PHE A 105 1.73 15.45 8.54
C PHE A 105 0.44 16.09 8.03
N ALA A 106 -0.11 17.01 8.83
CA ALA A 106 -1.28 17.80 8.48
C ALA A 106 -0.99 19.28 8.70
N LEU A 107 -1.38 20.12 7.73
CA LEU A 107 -1.35 21.56 7.81
C LEU A 107 -2.80 22.07 7.70
N ALA A 108 -3.34 22.55 8.81
CA ALA A 108 -4.74 22.99 8.90
C ALA A 108 -4.82 24.51 9.09
N ARG A 109 -5.80 25.14 8.43
CA ARG A 109 -6.11 26.56 8.59
C ARG A 109 -7.15 26.72 9.69
N THR A 110 -6.73 27.09 10.89
CA THR A 110 -7.60 27.27 12.06
C THR A 110 -8.01 28.73 12.23
N ASN A 111 -8.84 29.01 13.24
CA ASN A 111 -9.20 30.37 13.66
C ASN A 111 -8.00 31.25 14.03
N THR A 112 -6.87 30.66 14.43
CA THR A 112 -5.65 31.40 14.82
C THR A 112 -4.59 31.42 13.73
N GLY A 113 -4.89 30.92 12.52
CA GLY A 113 -3.98 30.83 11.39
C GLY A 113 -3.60 29.39 11.05
N TRP A 114 -2.51 29.22 10.30
CA TRP A 114 -2.03 27.90 9.89
C TRP A 114 -1.34 27.18 11.04
N ARG A 115 -1.68 25.91 11.27
CA ARG A 115 -1.06 25.07 12.30
C ARG A 115 -0.68 23.70 11.76
N TRP A 116 0.55 23.30 12.07
CA TRP A 116 1.04 21.95 11.85
C TRP A 116 0.49 20.99 12.89
N ARG A 117 0.15 19.78 12.46
CA ARG A 117 -0.25 18.65 13.30
C ARG A 117 0.41 17.38 12.78
N VAL A 118 0.77 16.50 13.71
CA VAL A 118 1.34 15.18 13.39
C VAL A 118 0.39 14.12 13.92
N GLY A 119 -0.16 13.29 13.03
CA GLY A 119 -1.00 12.15 13.37
C GLY A 119 -0.16 10.95 13.80
N THR A 120 -0.64 10.20 14.80
CA THR A 120 0.02 9.00 15.31
C THR A 120 -0.56 7.70 14.74
N ASP A 121 -1.61 7.80 13.92
CA ASP A 121 -2.42 6.68 13.43
C ASP A 121 -1.71 5.80 12.37
N GLY A 122 -0.49 6.16 11.94
CA GLY A 122 0.30 5.41 10.96
C GLY A 122 -0.33 5.31 9.55
N LYS A 123 -1.30 6.16 9.22
CA LYS A 123 -1.97 6.17 7.91
C LYS A 123 -1.04 6.77 6.83
N LEU A 124 -0.77 5.97 5.80
CA LEU A 124 -0.02 6.38 4.60
C LEU A 124 -1.02 6.78 3.50
N GLY A 125 -1.55 8.00 3.58
CA GLY A 125 -2.46 8.57 2.59
C GLY A 125 -2.33 10.08 2.55
N GLY A 126 -2.92 10.71 1.54
CA GLY A 126 -3.01 12.16 1.42
C GLY A 126 -4.45 12.62 1.29
N ALA A 127 -4.70 13.89 1.58
CA ALA A 127 -5.95 14.56 1.25
C ALA A 127 -5.78 16.09 1.29
N VAL A 128 -6.35 16.77 0.30
CA VAL A 128 -6.58 18.23 0.35
C VAL A 128 -8.06 18.51 0.56
N LEU A 129 -8.41 19.07 1.72
CA LEU A 129 -9.75 19.61 1.95
C LEU A 129 -9.79 21.03 1.38
N ALA A 130 -10.30 21.15 0.17
CA ALA A 130 -10.55 22.41 -0.49
C ALA A 130 -11.96 22.45 -1.06
N GLY A 131 -12.57 23.63 -1.03
CA GLY A 131 -13.91 23.82 -1.57
C GLY A 131 -14.10 25.20 -2.21
N PRO A 132 -15.16 25.37 -3.00
CA PRO A 132 -15.45 26.63 -3.68
C PRO A 132 -16.04 27.66 -2.71
N LEU A 133 -15.69 28.94 -2.89
CA LEU A 133 -16.29 30.04 -2.13
C LEU A 133 -17.63 30.51 -2.73
N ASP A 134 -17.82 30.30 -4.02
CA ASP A 134 -18.97 30.75 -4.80
C ASP A 134 -19.53 29.62 -5.66
N ALA A 135 -20.79 29.74 -6.08
CA ALA A 135 -21.48 28.72 -6.87
C ALA A 135 -21.22 28.81 -8.39
N HIS A 136 -20.35 29.72 -8.86
CA HIS A 136 -20.11 29.92 -10.28
C HIS A 136 -19.28 28.77 -10.86
N ASP A 137 -19.77 28.16 -11.95
CA ASP A 137 -19.09 27.10 -12.71
C ASP A 137 -18.55 25.94 -11.86
N LEU A 138 -19.23 25.61 -10.75
CA LEU A 138 -18.82 24.59 -9.77
C LEU A 138 -18.31 23.30 -10.42
N ARG A 139 -19.03 22.76 -11.42
CA ARG A 139 -18.64 21.52 -12.11
C ARG A 139 -17.27 21.65 -12.79
N ARG A 140 -17.04 22.74 -13.54
CA ARG A 140 -15.80 22.93 -14.32
C ARG A 140 -14.62 23.19 -13.39
N ARG A 141 -14.82 24.03 -12.37
CA ARG A 141 -13.76 24.32 -11.39
C ARG A 141 -13.41 23.10 -10.56
N HIS A 142 -14.40 22.34 -10.11
CA HIS A 142 -14.16 21.11 -9.35
C HIS A 142 -13.44 20.05 -10.19
N LEU A 143 -13.75 19.96 -11.49
CA LEU A 143 -13.01 19.09 -12.41
C LEU A 143 -11.52 19.40 -12.42
N TRP A 144 -11.13 20.68 -12.48
CA TRP A 144 -9.71 21.06 -12.40
C TRP A 144 -9.08 20.66 -11.07
N VAL A 145 -9.77 20.90 -9.94
CA VAL A 145 -9.26 20.53 -8.62
C VAL A 145 -9.00 19.04 -8.52
N ILE A 146 -9.98 18.21 -8.90
CA ILE A 146 -9.83 16.75 -8.84
C ILE A 146 -8.81 16.24 -9.86
N ALA A 147 -8.75 16.84 -11.07
CA ALA A 147 -7.75 16.45 -12.07
C ALA A 147 -6.32 16.83 -11.67
N GLY A 148 -6.14 17.84 -10.81
CA GLY A 148 -4.85 18.34 -10.38
C GLY A 148 -3.93 17.26 -9.81
N GLY A 149 -4.45 16.38 -8.94
CA GLY A 149 -3.67 15.30 -8.33
C GLY A 149 -3.15 14.28 -9.35
N PRO A 150 -4.03 13.62 -10.12
CA PRO A 150 -3.61 12.71 -11.19
C PRO A 150 -2.66 13.34 -12.20
N LEU A 151 -2.91 14.59 -12.64
CA LEU A 151 -2.02 15.29 -13.57
C LEU A 151 -0.62 15.50 -12.97
N ALA A 152 -0.53 15.91 -11.71
CA ALA A 152 0.76 16.05 -11.02
C ALA A 152 1.49 14.71 -10.88
N SER A 153 0.77 13.60 -10.61
CA SER A 153 1.38 12.26 -10.58
C SER A 153 1.95 11.85 -11.95
N TRP A 154 1.24 12.13 -13.05
CA TRP A 154 1.74 11.83 -14.40
C TRP A 154 2.94 12.69 -14.77
N LEU A 155 2.93 13.98 -14.44
CA LEU A 155 4.08 14.87 -14.65
C LEU A 155 5.29 14.40 -13.84
N TRP A 156 5.08 13.96 -12.60
CA TRP A 156 6.13 13.38 -11.77
C TRP A 156 6.70 12.09 -12.38
N TYR A 157 5.85 11.20 -12.85
CA TYR A 157 6.28 9.97 -13.50
C TYR A 157 7.08 10.24 -14.78
N ILE A 158 6.62 11.18 -15.63
CA ILE A 158 7.35 11.59 -16.84
C ILE A 158 8.71 12.20 -16.48
N LEU A 159 8.76 13.07 -15.45
CA LEU A 159 10.01 13.64 -14.97
C LEU A 159 10.99 12.54 -14.52
N LEU A 160 10.51 11.55 -13.77
CA LEU A 160 11.33 10.42 -13.32
C LEU A 160 11.82 9.55 -14.50
N LEU A 161 10.98 9.34 -15.53
CA LEU A 161 11.38 8.63 -16.75
C LEU A 161 12.47 9.38 -17.51
N VAL A 162 12.33 10.70 -17.68
CA VAL A 162 13.35 11.54 -18.33
C VAL A 162 14.64 11.51 -17.53
N LEU A 163 14.56 11.70 -16.22
CA LEU A 163 15.73 11.66 -15.33
C LEU A 163 16.44 10.31 -15.43
N SER A 164 15.67 9.22 -15.38
CA SER A 164 16.16 7.85 -15.56
C SER A 164 16.83 7.69 -16.93
N TRP A 165 16.24 8.19 -18.01
CA TRP A 165 16.86 8.12 -19.32
C TRP A 165 18.16 8.95 -19.45
N THR A 166 18.22 10.13 -18.82
CA THR A 166 19.38 11.02 -18.90
C THR A 166 20.56 10.61 -18.02
N LEU A 167 20.30 10.02 -16.85
CA LEU A 167 21.33 9.64 -15.88
C LEU A 167 21.88 8.23 -16.11
N GLN A 168 22.03 7.80 -17.37
CA GLN A 168 22.71 6.54 -17.69
C GLN A 168 24.12 6.57 -17.08
N GLN A 169 24.33 5.81 -16.00
CA GLN A 169 25.59 5.79 -15.26
C GLN A 169 26.61 4.91 -16.01
N PRO A 170 27.91 5.22 -15.95
CA PRO A 170 28.96 4.30 -16.36
C PRO A 170 28.93 3.01 -15.50
N PRO A 171 29.48 1.90 -16.01
CA PRO A 171 29.51 0.63 -15.27
C PRO A 171 30.23 0.82 -13.92
N GLY A 172 29.57 0.42 -12.82
CA GLY A 172 30.18 0.35 -11.47
C GLY A 172 29.48 1.07 -10.31
N LEU A 173 28.50 1.97 -10.53
CA LEU A 173 27.78 2.65 -9.43
C LEU A 173 26.25 2.56 -9.57
N HIS A 174 25.67 1.43 -9.14
CA HIS A 174 24.26 1.10 -9.45
C HIS A 174 23.23 1.49 -8.36
N TRP A 175 23.65 1.94 -7.17
CA TRP A 175 22.69 2.24 -6.08
C TRP A 175 21.82 3.49 -6.31
N PRO A 176 22.31 4.62 -6.86
CA PRO A 176 21.45 5.77 -7.15
C PRO A 176 20.46 5.44 -8.27
N ARG A 177 20.90 4.60 -9.21
CA ARG A 177 20.08 4.08 -10.30
C ARG A 177 18.95 3.19 -9.79
N LEU A 178 19.26 2.27 -8.88
CA LEU A 178 18.26 1.39 -8.26
C LEU A 178 17.19 2.18 -7.50
N ILE A 179 17.59 3.25 -6.79
CA ILE A 179 16.64 4.17 -6.13
C ILE A 179 15.73 4.81 -7.18
N LEU A 180 16.32 5.38 -8.22
CA LEU A 180 15.58 6.07 -9.27
C LEU A 180 14.60 5.13 -10.00
N ASP A 181 15.03 3.93 -10.36
CA ASP A 181 14.18 2.93 -11.02
C ASP A 181 13.06 2.44 -10.09
N GLY A 182 13.34 2.28 -8.78
CA GLY A 182 12.32 2.01 -7.78
C GLY A 182 11.25 3.11 -7.70
N PHE A 183 11.68 4.38 -7.73
CA PHE A 183 10.78 5.53 -7.79
C PHE A 183 9.96 5.56 -9.09
N VAL A 184 10.58 5.28 -10.25
CA VAL A 184 9.89 5.20 -11.56
C VAL A 184 8.80 4.12 -11.53
N LEU A 185 9.15 2.89 -11.11
CA LEU A 185 8.20 1.78 -11.04
C LEU A 185 7.03 2.10 -10.10
N TRP A 186 7.32 2.66 -8.93
CA TRP A 186 6.32 3.04 -7.96
C TRP A 186 5.39 4.16 -8.46
N ALA A 187 5.97 5.25 -8.99
CA ALA A 187 5.20 6.37 -9.53
C ALA A 187 4.32 5.93 -10.71
N GLY A 188 4.83 5.05 -11.59
CA GLY A 188 4.07 4.46 -12.69
C GLY A 188 2.88 3.64 -12.18
N LEU A 189 3.11 2.74 -11.22
CA LEU A 189 2.03 1.96 -10.59
C LEU A 189 0.98 2.87 -9.94
N ALA A 190 1.39 3.89 -9.20
CA ALA A 190 0.49 4.84 -8.57
C ALA A 190 -0.38 5.60 -9.59
N CYS A 191 0.20 6.01 -10.72
CA CYS A 191 -0.55 6.65 -11.82
C CYS A 191 -1.65 5.73 -12.35
N TRP A 192 -1.35 4.44 -12.57
CA TRP A 192 -2.33 3.46 -13.04
C TRP A 192 -3.42 3.17 -12.02
N LEU A 193 -3.07 3.01 -10.74
CA LEU A 193 -4.04 2.81 -9.66
C LEU A 193 -5.01 3.99 -9.54
N ASN A 194 -4.51 5.22 -9.70
CA ASN A 194 -5.33 6.43 -9.63
C ASN A 194 -6.34 6.56 -10.78
N LEU A 195 -6.12 5.88 -11.92
CA LEU A 195 -7.07 5.85 -13.04
C LEU A 195 -8.26 4.92 -12.81
N LEU A 196 -8.18 3.98 -11.87
CA LEU A 196 -9.23 3.00 -11.62
C LEU A 196 -10.31 3.59 -10.71
N PRO A 197 -11.55 3.80 -11.19
CA PRO A 197 -12.60 4.38 -10.37
C PRO A 197 -13.06 3.39 -9.29
N TYR A 198 -12.91 3.77 -8.01
CA TYR A 198 -13.39 2.98 -6.88
C TYR A 198 -13.92 3.86 -5.75
N GLN A 199 -14.67 3.26 -4.83
CA GLN A 199 -15.13 3.91 -3.61
C GLN A 199 -14.80 3.04 -2.40
N ILE A 200 -14.25 3.63 -1.34
CA ILE A 200 -14.06 2.95 -0.06
C ILE A 200 -15.17 3.43 0.86
N GLY A 201 -16.17 2.57 1.09
CA GLY A 201 -17.40 2.95 1.75
C GLY A 201 -18.18 3.97 0.90
N HIS A 202 -18.22 5.23 1.34
CA HIS A 202 -18.85 6.34 0.61
C HIS A 202 -17.85 7.41 0.17
N ILE A 203 -16.55 7.19 0.37
CA ILE A 203 -15.51 8.14 -0.04
C ILE A 203 -15.02 7.70 -1.43
N PRO A 204 -15.32 8.47 -2.49
CA PRO A 204 -14.83 8.17 -3.82
C PRO A 204 -13.36 8.56 -3.97
N ASN A 205 -12.62 7.81 -4.78
CA ASN A 205 -11.31 8.25 -5.25
C ASN A 205 -11.45 9.25 -6.42
N ASP A 206 -10.35 9.85 -6.86
CA ASP A 206 -10.36 10.93 -7.85
C ASP A 206 -10.90 10.49 -9.21
N SER A 207 -10.52 9.32 -9.70
CA SER A 207 -11.05 8.80 -10.97
C SER A 207 -12.54 8.53 -10.92
N TRP A 208 -13.09 8.07 -9.78
CA TRP A 208 -14.53 7.97 -9.61
C TRP A 208 -15.20 9.34 -9.65
N GLN A 209 -14.63 10.35 -8.98
CA GLN A 209 -15.15 11.73 -9.00
C GLN A 209 -15.11 12.34 -10.41
N LEU A 210 -14.01 12.16 -11.13
CA LEU A 210 -13.87 12.59 -12.53
C LEU A 210 -14.91 11.92 -13.43
N LEU A 211 -15.15 10.62 -13.25
CA LEU A 211 -16.16 9.89 -14.00
C LEU A 211 -17.58 10.40 -13.69
N ALA A 212 -17.89 10.69 -12.42
CA ALA A 212 -19.16 11.26 -12.00
C ALA A 212 -19.38 12.66 -12.60
N LEU A 213 -18.34 13.51 -12.63
CA LEU A 213 -18.37 14.82 -13.27
C LEU A 213 -18.58 14.73 -14.78
N TRP A 214 -17.89 13.80 -15.44
CA TRP A 214 -18.00 13.57 -16.88
C TRP A 214 -19.41 13.09 -17.27
N ARG A 215 -19.98 12.16 -16.47
CA ARG A 215 -21.35 11.67 -16.62
C ARG A 215 -22.42 12.69 -16.20
N LYS A 216 -22.02 13.80 -15.58
CA LYS A 216 -22.93 14.81 -15.00
C LYS A 216 -23.93 14.16 -14.02
N ASP A 217 -23.44 13.28 -13.16
CA ASP A 217 -24.28 12.61 -12.15
C ASP A 217 -25.04 13.64 -11.30
N PRO A 218 -26.39 13.67 -11.33
CA PRO A 218 -27.18 14.65 -10.60
C PRO A 218 -26.93 14.62 -9.09
N GLN A 219 -26.74 13.44 -8.50
CA GLN A 219 -26.52 13.30 -7.05
C GLN A 219 -25.14 13.84 -6.66
N PHE A 220 -24.12 13.56 -7.47
CA PHE A 220 -22.78 14.11 -7.25
C PHE A 220 -22.78 15.65 -7.34
N LEU A 221 -23.49 16.22 -8.31
CA LEU A 221 -23.62 17.67 -8.44
C LEU A 221 -24.33 18.33 -7.26
N LEU A 222 -25.34 17.67 -6.66
CA LEU A 222 -25.96 18.13 -5.42
C LEU A 222 -24.97 18.07 -4.24
N HIS A 223 -24.15 17.02 -4.15
CA HIS A 223 -23.08 16.95 -3.15
C HIS A 223 -22.05 18.08 -3.30
N LEU A 224 -21.73 18.53 -4.52
CA LEU A 224 -20.86 19.68 -4.73
C LEU A 224 -21.46 20.99 -4.22
N ARG A 225 -22.78 21.18 -4.36
CA ARG A 225 -23.48 22.33 -3.78
C ARG A 225 -23.50 22.28 -2.25
N LEU A 226 -23.68 21.09 -1.66
CA LEU A 226 -23.55 20.92 -0.21
C LEU A 226 -22.13 21.25 0.27
N ASN A 227 -21.10 20.79 -0.45
CA ASN A 227 -19.70 21.12 -0.14
C ASN A 227 -19.41 22.63 -0.28
N TRP A 228 -20.01 23.31 -1.25
CA TRP A 228 -19.93 24.77 -1.38
C TRP A 228 -20.47 25.48 -0.12
N LEU A 229 -21.66 25.10 0.35
CA LEU A 229 -22.23 25.66 1.58
C LEU A 229 -21.36 25.38 2.81
N ALA A 230 -20.87 24.14 2.95
CA ALA A 230 -19.93 23.79 4.01
C ALA A 230 -18.63 24.62 3.94
N THR A 231 -18.16 24.93 2.73
CA THR A 231 -16.97 25.77 2.53
C THR A 231 -17.19 27.20 2.99
N GLN A 232 -18.39 27.76 2.83
CA GLN A 232 -18.70 29.08 3.36
C GLN A 232 -18.55 29.12 4.89
N SER A 233 -19.03 28.07 5.59
CA SER A 233 -18.79 27.91 7.03
C SER A 233 -17.30 27.84 7.34
N LEU A 234 -16.53 26.98 6.66
CA LEU A 234 -15.08 26.87 6.82
C LEU A 234 -14.35 28.21 6.56
N ALA A 235 -14.85 29.04 5.65
CA ALA A 235 -14.31 30.35 5.34
C ALA A 235 -14.65 31.41 6.39
N GLY A 236 -15.62 31.15 7.27
CA GLY A 236 -16.02 32.02 8.37
C GLY A 236 -17.41 32.62 8.23
N ALA A 237 -18.24 32.17 7.28
CA ALA A 237 -19.65 32.57 7.26
C ALA A 237 -20.39 31.90 8.42
N ARG A 238 -21.10 32.67 9.23
CA ARG A 238 -21.96 32.11 10.27
C ARG A 238 -23.07 31.23 9.66
N PRO A 239 -23.60 30.23 10.39
CA PRO A 239 -24.67 29.37 9.90
C PRO A 239 -25.87 30.14 9.31
N ARG A 240 -26.33 31.23 9.96
CA ARG A 240 -27.44 32.06 9.44
C ARG A 240 -27.18 32.74 8.09
N ALA A 241 -25.91 32.89 7.70
CA ALA A 241 -25.52 33.53 6.44
C ALA A 241 -25.51 32.57 5.25
N LEU A 242 -25.69 31.26 5.49
CA LEU A 242 -25.81 30.26 4.43
C LEU A 242 -27.10 30.50 3.62
N ASP A 243 -27.10 30.09 2.35
CA ASP A 243 -28.27 30.22 1.48
C ASP A 243 -29.35 29.17 1.84
N SER A 244 -30.46 29.64 2.41
CA SER A 244 -31.59 28.79 2.81
C SER A 244 -32.25 28.12 1.62
N THR A 245 -32.35 28.80 0.47
CA THR A 245 -33.03 28.26 -0.72
C THR A 245 -32.30 27.04 -1.28
N THR A 246 -30.96 27.10 -1.35
CA THR A 246 -30.14 25.95 -1.73
C THR A 246 -30.19 24.85 -0.67
N LEU A 247 -30.20 25.19 0.63
CA LEU A 247 -30.29 24.19 1.69
C LEU A 247 -31.61 23.39 1.62
N ASP A 248 -32.74 24.07 1.41
CA ASP A 248 -34.03 23.43 1.22
C ASP A 248 -34.02 22.46 0.04
N GLU A 249 -33.53 22.94 -1.12
CA GLU A 249 -33.38 22.11 -2.32
C GLU A 249 -32.54 20.85 -2.03
N LEU A 250 -31.44 20.99 -1.28
CA LEU A 250 -30.57 19.87 -0.95
C LEU A 250 -31.21 18.87 0.00
N THR A 251 -31.97 19.33 1.00
CA THR A 251 -32.68 18.43 1.91
C THR A 251 -33.75 17.59 1.21
N GLU A 252 -34.33 18.11 0.12
CA GLU A 252 -35.38 17.44 -0.64
C GLU A 252 -34.84 16.54 -1.77
N LYS A 253 -33.85 17.03 -2.53
CA LYS A 253 -33.38 16.36 -3.76
C LYS A 253 -32.23 15.37 -3.56
N LEU A 254 -31.48 15.49 -2.47
CA LEU A 254 -30.47 14.48 -2.14
C LEU A 254 -31.18 13.17 -1.81
N ALA A 255 -30.68 12.07 -2.37
CA ALA A 255 -31.26 10.76 -2.12
C ALA A 255 -31.35 10.50 -0.59
N PRO A 256 -32.46 9.91 -0.09
CA PRO A 256 -32.74 9.72 1.33
C PRO A 256 -31.74 8.71 1.93
N LYS A 257 -30.57 9.24 2.27
CA LYS A 257 -29.39 8.58 2.83
C LYS A 257 -28.59 9.66 3.58
N ARG A 258 -27.33 9.37 3.89
CA ARG A 258 -26.41 10.27 4.61
C ARG A 258 -26.30 11.69 4.05
N GLY A 259 -26.38 11.88 2.73
CA GLY A 259 -26.29 13.21 2.11
C GLY A 259 -27.45 14.13 2.51
N ALA A 260 -28.68 13.66 2.39
CA ALA A 260 -29.87 14.40 2.80
C ALA A 260 -29.86 14.71 4.30
N ALA A 261 -29.40 13.75 5.12
CA ALA A 261 -29.26 13.97 6.56
C ALA A 261 -28.18 15.00 6.91
N GLN A 262 -27.06 15.01 6.19
CA GLN A 262 -26.02 16.02 6.38
C GLN A 262 -26.54 17.42 6.01
N ALA A 263 -27.22 17.55 4.87
CA ALA A 263 -27.87 18.81 4.49
C ALA A 263 -28.89 19.26 5.55
N ALA A 264 -29.68 18.33 6.09
CA ALA A 264 -30.67 18.63 7.12
C ALA A 264 -30.03 19.06 8.46
N VAL A 265 -28.87 18.51 8.84
CA VAL A 265 -28.12 18.98 10.02
C VAL A 265 -27.58 20.39 9.81
N VAL A 266 -27.07 20.71 8.61
CA VAL A 266 -26.63 22.07 8.27
C VAL A 266 -27.80 23.06 8.31
N ALA A 267 -28.94 22.68 7.71
CA ALA A 267 -30.16 23.49 7.73
C ALA A 267 -30.70 23.69 9.15
N PHE A 268 -30.59 22.67 10.02
CA PHE A 268 -30.90 22.79 11.45
C PHE A 268 -30.06 23.89 12.12
N TYR A 269 -28.74 23.87 11.97
CA TYR A 269 -27.88 24.90 12.58
C TYR A 269 -28.10 26.31 11.99
N GLN A 270 -28.35 26.41 10.69
CA GLN A 270 -28.75 27.68 10.07
C GLN A 270 -30.06 28.21 10.68
N ALA A 271 -31.11 27.40 10.73
CA ALA A 271 -32.40 27.79 11.29
C ALA A 271 -32.27 28.20 12.77
N LEU A 272 -31.44 27.49 13.53
CA LEU A 272 -31.13 27.84 14.92
C LEU A 272 -30.43 29.19 15.08
N ASP A 273 -29.38 29.49 14.30
CA ASP A 273 -28.69 30.79 14.36
C ASP A 273 -29.58 31.94 13.84
N SER A 274 -30.57 31.64 12.99
CA SER A 274 -31.60 32.59 12.53
C SER A 274 -32.74 32.79 13.53
N GLY A 275 -32.85 31.96 14.58
CA GLY A 275 -33.93 32.02 15.58
C GLY A 275 -35.24 31.33 15.18
N ASP A 276 -35.27 30.58 14.07
CA ASP A 276 -36.44 29.81 13.63
C ASP A 276 -36.41 28.40 14.22
N HIS A 277 -36.98 28.27 15.42
CA HIS A 277 -37.01 27.01 16.16
C HIS A 277 -37.93 25.96 15.53
N GLU A 278 -38.99 26.39 14.83
CA GLU A 278 -39.94 25.47 14.20
C GLU A 278 -39.30 24.80 12.98
N ALA A 279 -38.67 25.58 12.11
CA ALA A 279 -37.94 25.05 10.96
C ALA A 279 -36.78 24.15 11.40
N ALA A 280 -36.01 24.57 12.43
CA ALA A 280 -34.94 23.75 12.98
C ALA A 280 -35.43 22.37 13.43
N THR A 281 -36.55 22.31 14.16
CA THR A 281 -37.16 21.05 14.60
C THR A 281 -37.58 20.19 13.41
N GLY A 282 -38.16 20.81 12.37
CA GLY A 282 -38.52 20.14 11.12
C GLY A 282 -37.32 19.47 10.42
N TYR A 283 -36.20 20.17 10.28
CA TYR A 283 -34.99 19.60 9.67
C TYR A 283 -34.38 18.48 10.52
N LEU A 284 -34.39 18.62 11.84
CA LEU A 284 -33.87 17.58 12.73
C LEU A 284 -34.68 16.28 12.63
N HIS A 285 -36.01 16.37 12.53
CA HIS A 285 -36.87 15.23 12.23
C HIS A 285 -36.55 14.59 10.87
N LYS A 286 -36.34 15.40 9.82
CA LYS A 286 -35.91 14.90 8.50
C LYS A 286 -34.57 14.15 8.59
N ALA A 287 -33.61 14.70 9.32
CA ALA A 287 -32.28 14.11 9.48
C ALA A 287 -32.32 12.73 10.19
N LEU A 288 -33.11 12.63 11.26
CA LEU A 288 -33.35 11.37 11.98
C LEU A 288 -34.04 10.34 11.09
N GLY A 289 -35.08 10.73 10.35
CA GLY A 289 -35.76 9.86 9.39
C GLY A 289 -34.85 9.33 8.28
N ALA A 290 -33.90 10.16 7.81
CA ALA A 290 -32.98 9.80 6.73
C ALA A 290 -31.79 8.92 7.16
N THR A 291 -31.48 8.84 8.46
CA THR A 291 -30.31 8.10 9.00
C THR A 291 -30.65 6.87 9.82
N ALA A 292 -31.92 6.66 10.20
CA ALA A 292 -32.34 5.43 10.86
C ALA A 292 -32.06 4.20 9.97
N PRO A 293 -31.31 3.17 10.43
CA PRO A 293 -30.95 2.87 11.83
C PRO A 293 -29.51 3.22 12.28
N THR A 294 -28.68 3.86 11.45
CA THR A 294 -27.28 4.20 11.82
C THR A 294 -27.07 5.73 11.86
N PRO A 295 -27.37 6.40 13.00
CA PRO A 295 -27.19 7.84 13.12
C PRO A 295 -25.71 8.23 13.02
N THR A 296 -25.46 9.43 12.51
CA THR A 296 -24.11 10.00 12.46
C THR A 296 -23.76 10.66 13.80
N PRO A 297 -22.47 10.73 14.19
CA PRO A 297 -22.06 11.39 15.43
C PRO A 297 -22.53 12.85 15.49
N HIS A 298 -22.43 13.60 14.39
CA HIS A 298 -22.91 14.98 14.29
C HIS A 298 -24.42 15.10 14.54
N LEU A 299 -25.22 14.16 14.04
CA LEU A 299 -26.67 14.18 14.26
C LEU A 299 -27.01 13.95 15.73
N LEU A 300 -26.36 12.99 16.40
CA LEU A 300 -26.61 12.74 17.82
C LEU A 300 -26.26 13.97 18.67
N LEU A 301 -25.13 14.62 18.39
CA LEU A 301 -24.74 15.85 19.08
C LEU A 301 -25.74 16.99 18.80
N ALA A 302 -26.22 17.14 17.56
CA ALA A 302 -27.24 18.12 17.20
C ALA A 302 -28.56 17.89 17.95
N VAL A 303 -29.01 16.64 18.06
CA VAL A 303 -30.24 16.27 18.81
C VAL A 303 -30.06 16.52 20.31
N SER A 304 -28.92 16.13 20.88
CA SER A 304 -28.62 16.40 22.30
C SER A 304 -28.60 17.91 22.58
N TYR A 305 -27.96 18.69 21.71
CA TYR A 305 -27.90 20.15 21.79
C TYR A 305 -29.30 20.76 21.73
N TYR A 306 -30.14 20.32 20.80
CA TYR A 306 -31.53 20.78 20.67
C TYR A 306 -32.31 20.60 21.97
N HIS A 307 -32.23 19.41 22.58
CA HIS A 307 -32.93 19.13 23.83
C HIS A 307 -32.42 19.98 25.00
N ALA A 308 -31.10 20.21 25.07
CA ALA A 308 -30.49 21.01 26.13
C ALA A 308 -30.83 22.51 26.01
N THR A 309 -30.84 23.05 24.80
CA THR A 309 -30.96 24.49 24.57
C THR A 309 -32.38 24.96 24.35
N PHE A 310 -33.19 24.22 23.60
CA PHE A 310 -34.53 24.66 23.18
C PHE A 310 -35.65 23.90 23.87
N ALA A 311 -35.57 22.56 23.92
CA ALA A 311 -36.58 21.78 24.65
C ALA A 311 -36.48 21.95 26.18
N LYS A 312 -35.36 22.54 26.66
CA LYS A 312 -35.02 22.71 28.08
C LYS A 312 -35.18 21.41 28.88
N ASP A 313 -34.84 20.27 28.26
CA ASP A 313 -34.95 18.93 28.84
C ASP A 313 -33.56 18.32 29.01
N ALA A 314 -32.98 18.50 30.20
CA ALA A 314 -31.65 17.99 30.52
C ALA A 314 -31.59 16.46 30.52
N VAL A 315 -32.69 15.79 30.90
CA VAL A 315 -32.76 14.33 30.97
C VAL A 315 -32.72 13.74 29.57
N GLN A 316 -33.54 14.29 28.66
CA GLN A 316 -33.58 13.81 27.28
C GLN A 316 -32.29 14.15 26.53
N ALA A 317 -31.71 15.34 26.76
CA ALA A 317 -30.41 15.71 26.20
C ALA A 317 -29.30 14.74 26.65
N ARG A 318 -29.25 14.41 27.95
CA ARG A 318 -28.29 13.45 28.51
C ARG A 318 -28.44 12.07 27.90
N ARG A 319 -29.68 11.55 27.75
CA ARG A 319 -29.93 10.24 27.12
C ARG A 319 -29.38 10.14 25.70
N TRP A 320 -29.53 11.19 24.90
CA TRP A 320 -28.98 11.24 23.55
C TRP A 320 -27.45 11.30 23.54
N LEU A 321 -26.85 12.01 24.51
CA LEU A 321 -25.40 12.06 24.67
C LEU A 321 -24.82 10.72 25.17
N ASP A 322 -25.50 10.05 26.10
CA ASP A 322 -25.11 8.70 26.56
C ASP A 322 -25.22 7.68 25.41
N TYR A 323 -26.20 7.84 24.51
CA TYR A 323 -26.30 7.05 23.29
C TYR A 323 -25.14 7.32 22.33
N TYR A 324 -24.71 8.57 22.20
CA TYR A 324 -23.48 8.91 21.49
C TYR A 324 -22.27 8.22 22.11
N ASP A 325 -22.11 8.23 23.43
CA ASP A 325 -20.98 7.59 24.12
C ASP A 325 -21.00 6.07 23.96
N ALA A 326 -22.18 5.45 23.99
CA ALA A 326 -22.33 4.01 23.72
C ALA A 326 -21.93 3.63 22.28
N CYS A 327 -22.21 4.50 21.30
CA CYS A 327 -21.87 4.27 19.90
C CYS A 327 -20.42 4.65 19.54
N PHE A 328 -19.91 5.73 20.13
CA PHE A 328 -18.72 6.45 19.65
C PHE A 328 -17.68 6.76 20.75
N GLY A 329 -17.98 6.53 22.03
CA GLY A 329 -17.11 6.89 23.17
C GLY A 329 -15.77 6.13 23.21
N ASP A 330 -15.72 4.95 22.61
CA ASP A 330 -14.52 4.11 22.46
C ASP A 330 -13.85 4.25 21.09
N VAL A 331 -14.36 5.10 20.20
CA VAL A 331 -13.76 5.27 18.87
C VAL A 331 -12.35 5.80 19.10
N PRO A 332 -11.31 5.02 18.76
CA PRO A 332 -9.94 5.52 18.87
C PRO A 332 -9.85 6.82 18.10
N ASN A 333 -8.87 7.66 18.41
CA ASN A 333 -8.50 8.88 17.67
C ASN A 333 -8.28 8.68 16.14
N SER A 334 -8.62 7.53 15.56
CA SER A 334 -8.42 7.08 14.19
C SER A 334 -9.54 7.47 13.23
N PHE A 335 -9.90 8.76 13.18
CA PHE A 335 -10.44 9.38 11.98
C PHE A 335 -9.82 10.76 11.77
N SER A 336 -8.48 10.85 11.76
CA SER A 336 -7.71 12.10 11.72
C SER A 336 -7.90 12.93 13.00
N ALA A 337 -6.79 13.39 13.58
CA ALA A 337 -6.79 14.27 14.74
C ALA A 337 -7.68 15.52 14.56
N LEU A 338 -8.01 15.88 13.31
CA LEU A 338 -8.86 17.02 12.97
C LEU A 338 -10.34 16.74 13.23
N ILE A 339 -10.92 15.69 12.66
CA ILE A 339 -12.35 15.35 12.89
C ILE A 339 -12.58 14.98 14.36
N ALA A 340 -11.60 14.36 15.02
CA ALA A 340 -11.63 14.13 16.46
C ALA A 340 -11.68 15.45 17.25
N THR A 341 -10.93 16.49 16.83
CA THR A 341 -11.00 17.81 17.47
C THR A 341 -12.38 18.44 17.31
N GLU A 342 -12.98 18.39 16.11
CA GLU A 342 -14.29 18.99 15.85
C GLU A 342 -15.42 18.28 16.61
N LEU A 343 -15.43 16.94 16.60
CA LEU A 343 -16.41 16.16 17.37
C LEU A 343 -16.24 16.37 18.87
N HIS A 344 -14.99 16.41 19.36
CA HIS A 344 -14.72 16.65 20.78
C HIS A 344 -15.12 18.05 21.23
N GLN A 345 -14.90 19.05 20.36
CA GLN A 345 -15.37 20.41 20.60
C GLN A 345 -16.90 20.45 20.69
N SER A 346 -17.60 19.87 19.71
CA SER A 346 -19.06 19.81 19.70
C SER A 346 -19.60 19.07 20.93
N TYR A 347 -19.04 17.91 21.29
CA TYR A 347 -19.40 17.15 22.48
C TYR A 347 -19.27 17.99 23.75
N THR A 348 -18.12 18.65 23.93
CA THR A 348 -17.83 19.46 25.12
C THR A 348 -18.76 20.68 25.21
N HIS A 349 -19.14 21.27 24.07
CA HIS A 349 -20.13 22.33 24.01
C HIS A 349 -21.52 21.84 24.48
N VAL A 350 -21.99 20.71 23.94
CA VAL A 350 -23.25 20.09 24.38
C VAL A 350 -23.21 19.78 25.88
N GLU A 351 -22.13 19.19 26.37
CA GLU A 351 -21.95 18.88 27.79
C GLU A 351 -22.04 20.13 28.68
N ALA A 352 -21.43 21.24 28.26
CA ALA A 352 -21.52 22.52 28.96
C ALA A 352 -22.98 23.00 29.05
N THR A 353 -23.74 22.90 27.97
CA THR A 353 -25.16 23.31 27.94
C THR A 353 -26.06 22.42 28.80
N ILE A 354 -25.86 21.10 28.78
CA ILE A 354 -26.62 20.15 29.61
C ILE A 354 -26.36 20.43 31.10
N ARG A 355 -25.10 20.62 31.48
CA ARG A 355 -24.72 20.93 32.87
C ARG A 355 -25.29 22.25 33.34
N GLN A 356 -25.25 23.28 32.49
CA GLN A 356 -25.83 24.58 32.80
C GLN A 356 -27.33 24.46 33.07
N LEU A 357 -28.04 23.71 32.22
CA LEU A 357 -29.48 23.46 32.38
C LEU A 357 -29.79 22.63 33.64
N ALA A 358 -28.91 21.69 34.00
CA ALA A 358 -29.04 20.86 35.20
C ALA A 358 -28.62 21.56 36.51
N GLY A 359 -28.17 22.82 36.45
CA GLY A 359 -27.71 23.59 37.62
C GLY A 359 -26.26 23.33 38.06
N ASP A 360 -25.50 22.48 37.35
CA ASP A 360 -24.05 22.28 37.58
C ASP A 360 -23.23 23.40 36.91
N HIS A 361 -23.28 24.61 37.49
CA HIS A 361 -22.59 25.78 36.94
C HIS A 361 -21.06 25.64 36.93
N ILE A 362 -20.49 24.92 37.90
CA ILE A 362 -19.03 24.72 37.99
C ILE A 362 -18.58 23.78 36.86
N GLY A 363 -19.27 22.66 36.67
CA GLY A 363 -19.00 21.74 35.58
C GLY A 363 -19.28 22.37 34.22
N ALA A 364 -20.36 23.15 34.09
CA ALA A 364 -20.68 23.89 32.88
C ALA A 364 -19.57 24.86 32.48
N ARG A 365 -19.05 25.66 33.42
CA ARG A 365 -17.90 26.56 33.19
C ARG A 365 -16.63 25.82 32.80
N ARG A 366 -16.36 24.67 33.43
CA ARG A 366 -15.19 23.84 33.09
C ARG A 366 -15.28 23.32 31.66
N ALA A 367 -16.42 22.74 31.29
CA ALA A 367 -16.68 22.26 29.94
C ALA A 367 -16.65 23.42 28.93
N ALA A 368 -17.23 24.58 29.26
CA ALA A 368 -17.21 25.75 28.39
C ALA A 368 -15.80 26.27 28.11
N ARG A 369 -14.92 26.32 29.13
CA ARG A 369 -13.49 26.67 28.95
C ARG A 369 -12.79 25.69 28.03
N GLN A 370 -13.00 24.39 28.24
CA GLN A 370 -12.40 23.35 27.40
C GLN A 370 -12.90 23.46 25.94
N SER A 371 -14.20 23.67 25.73
CA SER A 371 -14.77 23.87 24.40
C SER A 371 -14.17 25.10 23.70
N LEU A 372 -13.99 26.23 24.40
CA LEU A 372 -13.36 27.42 23.83
C LEU A 372 -11.89 27.19 23.41
N GLN A 373 -11.14 26.42 24.20
CA GLN A 373 -9.75 26.04 23.84
C GLN A 373 -9.70 25.18 22.58
N LEU A 374 -10.66 24.25 22.43
CA LEU A 374 -10.76 23.41 21.23
C LEU A 374 -11.21 24.24 20.02
N LEU A 375 -12.18 25.15 20.20
CA LEU A 375 -12.72 26.02 19.17
C LEU A 375 -11.67 26.97 18.58
N ALA A 376 -10.73 27.46 19.39
CA ALA A 376 -9.60 28.26 18.90
C ALA A 376 -8.70 27.51 17.90
N ASN A 377 -8.73 26.17 17.95
CA ASN A 377 -7.99 25.27 17.08
C ASN A 377 -8.88 24.57 16.03
N SER A 378 -10.17 24.90 15.96
CA SER A 378 -11.11 24.35 14.98
C SER A 378 -10.85 24.90 13.57
N ILE A 379 -11.14 24.09 12.56
CA ILE A 379 -11.20 24.51 11.15
C ILE A 379 -12.56 25.11 10.75
N GLU A 380 -13.62 24.87 11.53
CA GLU A 380 -14.97 25.39 11.30
C GLU A 380 -15.09 26.82 11.84
N ARG A 381 -14.64 27.78 11.03
CA ARG A 381 -14.56 29.20 11.43
C ARG A 381 -15.93 29.85 11.61
N GLY A 382 -16.92 29.43 10.82
CA GLY A 382 -18.30 29.92 10.87
C GLY A 382 -18.98 29.56 12.18
N ASP A 383 -18.95 28.28 12.54
CA ASP A 383 -19.45 27.77 13.82
C ASP A 383 -18.71 28.43 14.99
N ALA A 384 -17.39 28.63 14.88
CA ALA A 384 -16.64 29.33 15.91
C ALA A 384 -17.14 30.76 16.17
N GLN A 385 -17.52 31.50 15.12
CA GLN A 385 -18.10 32.83 15.30
C GLN A 385 -19.45 32.79 16.00
N TRP A 386 -20.25 31.74 15.79
CA TRP A 386 -21.57 31.58 16.39
C TRP A 386 -21.51 31.05 17.84
N LEU A 387 -20.63 30.08 18.11
CA LEU A 387 -20.51 29.40 19.40
C LEU A 387 -19.70 30.18 20.44
N THR A 388 -18.70 30.97 20.01
CA THR A 388 -17.81 31.69 20.95
C THR A 388 -18.57 32.59 21.94
N PRO A 389 -19.51 33.46 21.51
CA PRO A 389 -20.26 34.31 22.45
C PRO A 389 -21.10 33.51 23.44
N GLN A 390 -21.70 32.40 22.99
CA GLN A 390 -22.53 31.52 23.83
C GLN A 390 -21.70 30.86 24.93
N LEU A 391 -20.52 30.36 24.58
CA LEU A 391 -19.59 29.75 25.53
C LEU A 391 -19.00 30.80 26.49
N GLN A 392 -18.72 32.01 26.02
CA GLN A 392 -18.25 33.11 26.87
C GLN A 392 -19.32 33.55 27.88
N ALA A 393 -20.59 33.57 27.49
CA ALA A 393 -21.70 33.88 28.41
C ALA A 393 -21.74 32.90 29.59
N LEU A 394 -21.50 31.59 29.35
CA LEU A 394 -21.41 30.59 30.42
C LEU A 394 -20.26 30.87 31.42
N LEU A 395 -19.22 31.60 31.01
CA LEU A 395 -18.09 31.97 31.87
C LEU A 395 -18.29 33.28 32.63
N GLY A 396 -19.21 34.14 32.19
CA GLY A 396 -19.26 35.57 32.53
C GLY A 396 -20.23 36.02 33.62
N GLU A 397 -21.18 35.21 34.09
CA GLU A 397 -22.14 35.68 35.12
C GLU A 397 -21.92 35.06 36.51
N PRO A 398 -21.73 35.86 37.57
CA PRO A 398 -22.15 35.48 38.92
C PRO A 398 -23.69 35.55 38.98
N ALA A 399 -24.33 34.47 39.40
CA ALA A 399 -25.77 34.47 39.64
C ALA A 399 -26.11 35.49 40.75
N ILE A 400 -26.60 36.67 40.36
CA ILE A 400 -27.58 37.38 41.17
C ILE A 400 -28.93 37.02 40.56
N ALA A 401 -29.55 36.00 41.14
CA ALA A 401 -30.93 35.69 40.87
C ALA A 401 -31.82 36.80 41.47
N THR A 402 -32.11 37.82 40.67
CA THR A 402 -33.37 38.56 40.78
C THR A 402 -33.96 38.70 39.39
N ALA A 403 -34.62 37.64 38.92
CA ALA A 403 -35.65 37.73 37.91
C ALA A 403 -36.77 36.78 38.32
N SER A 404 -37.96 37.35 38.52
CA SER A 404 -39.22 36.64 38.72
C SER A 404 -39.48 35.64 37.59
N PRO A 405 -40.24 34.57 37.83
CA PRO A 405 -40.61 33.64 36.79
C PRO A 405 -41.61 34.30 35.83
N GLU A 406 -41.14 34.87 34.72
CA GLU A 406 -41.96 34.94 33.52
C GLU A 406 -41.94 33.55 32.88
N GLU A 407 -43.06 32.86 33.09
CA GLU A 407 -43.40 31.55 32.55
C GLU A 407 -43.54 31.65 31.02
N GLN A 408 -42.42 31.70 30.29
CA GLN A 408 -42.43 31.39 28.87
C GLN A 408 -42.76 29.91 28.72
N HIS A 409 -44.00 29.63 28.33
CA HIS A 409 -44.45 28.29 27.99
C HIS A 409 -43.47 27.69 26.96
N PRO A 410 -43.06 26.41 27.14
CA PRO A 410 -42.22 25.74 26.15
C PRO A 410 -42.95 25.80 24.80
N PRO A 411 -42.26 26.09 23.68
CA PRO A 411 -42.90 26.04 22.38
C PRO A 411 -43.60 24.69 22.23
N THR A 412 -44.86 24.72 21.82
CA THR A 412 -45.75 23.57 21.58
C THR A 412 -45.31 22.75 20.35
N GLY A 413 -44.00 22.61 20.13
CA GLY A 413 -43.41 21.75 19.13
C GLY A 413 -43.53 20.29 19.53
N ARG A 414 -43.69 19.40 18.54
CA ARG A 414 -43.62 17.95 18.73
C ARG A 414 -42.34 17.57 19.49
N ARG A 415 -42.48 16.93 20.65
CA ARG A 415 -41.34 16.37 21.37
C ARG A 415 -40.76 15.21 20.56
N LEU A 416 -39.45 15.29 20.28
CA LEU A 416 -38.68 14.21 19.69
C LEU A 416 -38.56 13.06 20.72
N SER A 417 -39.29 11.96 20.48
CA SER A 417 -39.15 10.72 21.27
C SER A 417 -37.91 9.94 20.83
N ASN A 418 -37.17 9.33 21.75
CA ASN A 418 -36.01 8.49 21.45
C ASN A 418 -36.43 7.22 20.67
N PRO A 419 -36.14 7.10 19.37
CA PRO A 419 -36.63 5.99 18.54
C PRO A 419 -35.58 4.89 18.31
N LEU A 420 -34.40 4.95 18.94
CA LEU A 420 -33.24 4.14 18.52
C LEU A 420 -32.98 2.91 19.42
N GLU A 421 -32.82 1.74 18.80
CA GLU A 421 -32.36 0.50 19.41
C GLU A 421 -30.89 0.56 19.89
N PRO A 422 -30.44 -0.36 20.78
CA PRO A 422 -29.05 -0.43 21.24
C PRO A 422 -28.05 -0.52 20.09
N CYS A 423 -27.00 0.29 20.19
CA CYS A 423 -26.05 0.56 19.11
C CYS A 423 -25.28 -0.71 18.66
N GLN A 424 -25.60 -1.24 17.47
CA GLN A 424 -24.88 -2.39 16.87
C GLN A 424 -23.79 -1.94 15.87
N ILE A 425 -22.97 -0.96 16.21
CA ILE A 425 -21.84 -0.59 15.35
C ILE A 425 -20.77 -1.69 15.49
N THR A 426 -20.73 -2.60 14.52
CA THR A 426 -19.66 -3.60 14.41
C THR A 426 -18.33 -2.88 14.20
N ARG A 427 -17.46 -2.92 15.22
CA ARG A 427 -16.10 -2.36 15.15
C ARG A 427 -15.37 -2.95 13.94
N ALA A 428 -15.18 -2.14 12.90
CA ALA A 428 -14.25 -2.48 11.84
C ALA A 428 -12.83 -2.33 12.39
N ARG A 429 -12.23 -3.42 12.89
CA ARG A 429 -10.79 -3.45 13.17
C ARG A 429 -10.08 -3.07 11.87
N GLN A 430 -9.44 -1.91 11.88
CA GLN A 430 -8.61 -1.49 10.75
C GLN A 430 -7.45 -2.48 10.62
N VAL A 431 -7.35 -3.10 9.45
CA VAL A 431 -6.31 -4.09 9.09
C VAL A 431 -4.99 -3.39 8.70
N PHE A 432 -5.03 -2.06 8.58
CA PHE A 432 -3.95 -1.25 8.07
C PHE A 432 -3.16 -0.64 9.22
N SER A 433 -2.10 -1.32 9.65
CA SER A 433 -1.01 -0.69 10.38
C SER A 433 0.29 -0.89 9.60
N PRO A 434 1.23 0.08 9.62
CA PRO A 434 2.57 -0.11 9.08
C PRO A 434 3.24 -1.39 9.61
N GLY A 435 2.91 -1.80 10.84
CA GLY A 435 3.37 -3.05 11.44
C GLY A 435 2.84 -4.31 10.74
N ALA A 436 1.59 -4.32 10.25
CA ALA A 436 1.04 -5.45 9.49
C ALA A 436 1.69 -5.58 8.10
N MET A 437 2.02 -4.46 7.45
CA MET A 437 2.76 -4.44 6.19
C MET A 437 4.22 -4.88 6.38
N LEU A 438 4.88 -4.40 7.45
CA LEU A 438 6.23 -4.84 7.82
C LEU A 438 6.27 -6.33 8.14
N LEU A 439 5.26 -6.86 8.85
CA LEU A 439 5.15 -8.29 9.13
C LEU A 439 4.94 -9.11 7.86
N ALA A 440 4.04 -8.69 6.96
CA ALA A 440 3.82 -9.35 5.68
C ALA A 440 5.09 -9.32 4.80
N PHE A 441 5.84 -8.22 4.82
CA PHE A 441 7.13 -8.09 4.15
C PHE A 441 8.18 -9.03 4.74
N ILE A 442 8.33 -9.06 6.08
CA ILE A 442 9.23 -9.98 6.78
C ILE A 442 8.88 -11.43 6.42
N LEU A 443 7.59 -11.79 6.42
CA LEU A 443 7.13 -13.12 6.04
C LEU A 443 7.42 -13.43 4.56
N LEU A 444 7.27 -12.46 3.66
CA LEU A 444 7.63 -12.60 2.24
C LEU A 444 9.14 -12.85 2.09
N CYS A 445 9.98 -12.07 2.77
CA CYS A 445 11.44 -12.22 2.79
C CYS A 445 11.88 -13.58 3.33
N ILE A 446 11.23 -14.07 4.39
CA ILE A 446 11.48 -15.40 4.96
C ILE A 446 11.01 -16.50 3.98
N SER A 447 9.86 -16.31 3.32
CA SER A 447 9.28 -17.31 2.40
C SER A 447 9.95 -17.37 1.02
N GLY A 448 10.62 -16.28 0.60
CA GLY A 448 11.43 -16.22 -0.62
C GLY A 448 12.86 -16.76 -0.43
N TRP A 449 13.29 -16.96 0.82
CA TRP A 449 14.60 -17.49 1.18
C TRP A 449 14.95 -18.85 0.53
N PRO A 450 14.03 -19.84 0.42
CA PRO A 450 14.34 -21.09 -0.28
C PRO A 450 14.32 -20.97 -1.81
N PHE A 451 13.60 -20.00 -2.40
CA PHE A 451 13.59 -19.80 -3.86
C PHE A 451 14.84 -19.07 -4.37
N GLY A 452 15.47 -18.22 -3.53
CA GLY A 452 16.70 -17.51 -3.87
C GLY A 452 17.95 -18.39 -3.99
N ALA A 453 17.94 -19.63 -3.49
CA ALA A 453 19.06 -20.57 -3.61
C ALA A 453 19.03 -21.43 -4.89
N LEU A 454 17.83 -21.71 -5.42
CA LEU A 454 17.65 -22.55 -6.63
C LEU A 454 17.98 -21.82 -7.94
N ILE A 455 17.80 -20.49 -7.97
CA ILE A 455 17.97 -19.67 -9.17
C ILE A 455 19.47 -19.43 -9.48
N PRO A 456 20.35 -19.04 -8.53
CA PRO A 456 21.77 -18.86 -8.82
C PRO A 456 22.46 -20.17 -9.23
N MET A 457 22.10 -21.28 -8.59
CA MET A 457 22.65 -22.62 -8.84
C MET A 457 22.44 -23.08 -10.29
N THR A 458 21.21 -22.98 -10.82
CA THR A 458 20.89 -23.36 -12.19
C THR A 458 21.37 -22.32 -13.21
N TRP A 459 21.43 -21.05 -12.81
CA TRP A 459 21.96 -19.97 -13.64
C TRP A 459 23.45 -20.11 -13.93
N TYR A 460 24.30 -20.23 -12.90
CA TYR A 460 25.75 -20.36 -13.08
C TYR A 460 26.12 -21.63 -13.85
N GLY A 461 25.44 -22.76 -13.58
CA GLY A 461 25.66 -23.99 -14.34
C GLY A 461 25.32 -23.86 -15.83
N ASN A 462 24.23 -23.16 -16.16
CA ASN A 462 23.81 -22.92 -17.55
C ASN A 462 24.67 -21.85 -18.25
N MET A 463 25.09 -20.80 -17.54
CA MET A 463 26.02 -19.80 -18.05
C MET A 463 27.37 -20.42 -18.37
N ALA A 464 27.92 -21.19 -17.43
CA ALA A 464 29.16 -21.94 -17.62
C ALA A 464 29.08 -22.86 -18.85
N GLY A 465 27.95 -23.55 -19.04
CA GLY A 465 27.72 -24.37 -20.23
C GLY A 465 27.72 -23.57 -21.53
N ARG A 466 27.13 -22.37 -21.55
CA ARG A 466 27.15 -21.50 -22.74
C ARG A 466 28.54 -20.94 -23.05
N HIS A 467 29.30 -20.55 -22.03
CA HIS A 467 30.69 -20.13 -22.18
C HIS A 467 31.56 -21.28 -22.70
N TYR A 468 31.36 -22.48 -22.16
CA TYR A 468 32.01 -23.70 -22.63
C TYR A 468 31.70 -23.98 -24.11
N ASP A 469 30.43 -23.93 -24.53
CA ASP A 469 30.04 -24.17 -25.93
C ASP A 469 30.62 -23.14 -26.92
N ARG A 470 31.00 -21.95 -26.42
CA ARG A 470 31.65 -20.88 -27.21
C ARG A 470 33.18 -20.95 -27.19
N GLY A 471 33.77 -21.84 -26.40
CA GLY A 471 35.22 -21.92 -26.20
C GLY A 471 35.79 -20.86 -25.25
N GLU A 472 34.94 -20.18 -24.49
CA GLU A 472 35.30 -19.18 -23.47
C GLU A 472 35.64 -19.91 -22.16
N TRP A 473 36.76 -20.64 -22.18
CA TRP A 473 37.08 -21.62 -21.14
C TRP A 473 37.36 -21.00 -19.76
N ALA A 474 37.97 -19.80 -19.71
CA ALA A 474 38.28 -19.12 -18.45
C ALA A 474 37.01 -18.64 -17.73
N GLU A 475 36.06 -18.11 -18.49
CA GLU A 475 34.74 -17.69 -18.04
C GLU A 475 33.92 -18.89 -17.56
N ALA A 476 33.96 -20.00 -18.31
CA ALA A 476 33.33 -21.26 -17.91
C ALA A 476 33.89 -21.79 -16.58
N VAL A 477 35.21 -21.71 -16.37
CA VAL A 477 35.86 -22.09 -15.09
C VAL A 477 35.34 -21.22 -13.93
N ALA A 478 35.25 -19.91 -14.13
CA ALA A 478 34.76 -18.99 -13.11
C ALA A 478 33.31 -19.30 -12.73
N ASP A 479 32.42 -19.46 -13.71
CA ASP A 479 31.01 -19.76 -13.48
C ASP A 479 30.79 -21.15 -12.86
N TYR A 480 31.52 -22.19 -13.32
CA TYR A 480 31.45 -23.50 -12.68
C TYR A 480 31.98 -23.45 -11.24
N SER A 481 33.00 -22.65 -10.94
CA SER A 481 33.50 -22.46 -9.58
C SER A 481 32.44 -21.82 -8.67
N HIS A 482 31.66 -20.86 -9.19
CA HIS A 482 30.51 -20.32 -8.49
C HIS A 482 29.42 -21.38 -8.26
N ALA A 483 29.07 -22.18 -9.28
CA ALA A 483 28.10 -23.25 -9.13
C ALA A 483 28.52 -24.29 -8.06
N ILE A 484 29.81 -24.64 -8.02
CA ILE A 484 30.40 -25.57 -7.05
C ILE A 484 30.28 -25.05 -5.61
N ALA A 485 30.45 -23.74 -5.40
CA ALA A 485 30.28 -23.14 -4.07
C ALA A 485 28.86 -23.34 -3.52
N PHE A 486 27.84 -23.44 -4.38
CA PHE A 486 26.45 -23.71 -3.99
C PHE A 486 26.11 -25.20 -3.87
N MET A 487 26.64 -26.05 -4.76
CA MET A 487 26.47 -27.50 -4.68
C MET A 487 27.83 -28.23 -4.74
N PRO A 488 28.55 -28.28 -3.61
CA PRO A 488 29.87 -28.90 -3.53
C PRO A 488 29.83 -30.44 -3.63
N ALA A 489 28.63 -31.03 -3.68
CA ALA A 489 28.41 -32.47 -3.78
C ALA A 489 27.95 -32.92 -5.17
N ASP A 490 27.76 -32.01 -6.13
CA ASP A 490 27.35 -32.40 -7.50
C ASP A 490 28.59 -32.75 -8.35
N PRO A 491 28.83 -34.04 -8.66
CA PRO A 491 29.99 -34.46 -9.45
C PRO A 491 30.01 -33.86 -10.87
N ARG A 492 28.85 -33.43 -11.39
CA ARG A 492 28.75 -32.89 -12.76
C ARG A 492 29.45 -31.56 -12.92
N LEU A 493 29.44 -30.73 -11.88
CA LEU A 493 30.08 -29.42 -11.92
C LEU A 493 31.59 -29.56 -11.97
N TYR A 494 32.14 -30.52 -11.24
CA TYR A 494 33.58 -30.79 -11.19
C TYR A 494 34.10 -31.31 -12.54
N TRP A 495 33.49 -32.32 -13.15
CA TRP A 495 33.99 -32.78 -14.47
C TRP A 495 33.77 -31.75 -15.59
N ARG A 496 32.72 -30.92 -15.51
CA ARG A 496 32.52 -29.83 -16.49
C ARG A 496 33.53 -28.70 -16.34
N ARG A 497 33.89 -28.35 -15.11
CA ARG A 497 35.00 -27.42 -14.84
C ARG A 497 36.34 -28.02 -15.27
N GLY A 498 36.55 -29.31 -15.01
CA GLY A 498 37.73 -30.05 -15.47
C GLY A 498 37.89 -30.02 -17.00
N ASN A 499 36.79 -30.17 -17.76
CA ASN A 499 36.82 -30.03 -19.22
C ASN A 499 37.20 -28.61 -19.66
N SER A 500 36.77 -27.60 -18.90
CA SER A 500 37.11 -26.20 -19.18
C SER A 500 38.61 -25.95 -18.91
N TYR A 501 39.15 -26.50 -17.82
CA TYR A 501 40.60 -26.51 -17.55
C TYR A 501 41.40 -27.25 -18.61
N LEU A 502 40.88 -28.38 -19.13
CA LEU A 502 41.51 -29.11 -20.23
C LEU A 502 41.59 -28.25 -21.50
N GLY A 503 40.54 -27.46 -21.79
CA GLY A 503 40.53 -26.48 -22.89
C GLY A 503 41.52 -25.32 -22.69
N LEU A 504 41.88 -25.00 -21.45
CA LEU A 504 42.95 -24.06 -21.09
C LEU A 504 44.34 -24.69 -21.05
N HIS A 505 44.46 -26.00 -21.31
CA HIS A 505 45.69 -26.78 -21.12
C HIS A 505 46.20 -26.83 -19.68
N GLU A 506 45.34 -26.58 -18.69
CA GLU A 506 45.63 -26.71 -17.26
C GLU A 506 45.36 -28.16 -16.79
N TYR A 507 46.19 -29.09 -17.25
CA TYR A 507 45.92 -30.53 -17.11
C TYR A 507 45.88 -31.02 -15.65
N ASP A 508 46.72 -30.47 -14.77
CA ASP A 508 46.75 -30.87 -13.35
C ASP A 508 45.44 -30.48 -12.63
N ALA A 509 44.96 -29.25 -12.86
CA ALA A 509 43.69 -28.77 -12.32
C ALA A 509 42.50 -29.57 -12.86
N ALA A 510 42.52 -29.91 -14.17
CA ALA A 510 41.51 -30.77 -14.78
C ALA A 510 41.46 -32.15 -14.13
N LEU A 511 42.62 -32.79 -13.93
CA LEU A 511 42.71 -34.11 -13.31
C LEU A 511 42.26 -34.11 -11.84
N ASP A 512 42.55 -33.06 -11.09
CA ASP A 512 42.08 -32.92 -9.71
C ASP A 512 40.55 -32.77 -9.63
N ASP A 513 39.96 -31.99 -10.51
CA ASP A 513 38.50 -31.87 -10.63
C ASP A 513 37.85 -33.19 -11.05
N TYR A 514 38.44 -33.93 -11.99
CA TYR A 514 37.93 -35.25 -12.36
C TYR A 514 38.03 -36.25 -11.20
N ARG A 515 39.13 -36.25 -10.43
CA ARG A 515 39.25 -37.09 -9.23
C ARG A 515 38.14 -36.77 -8.24
N ARG A 516 37.89 -35.47 -8.00
CA ARG A 516 36.82 -35.03 -7.11
C ARG A 516 35.45 -35.49 -7.61
N ALA A 517 35.19 -35.38 -8.92
CA ALA A 517 33.96 -35.86 -9.54
C ALA A 517 33.75 -37.37 -9.34
N VAL A 518 34.80 -38.18 -9.53
CA VAL A 518 34.75 -39.64 -9.31
C VAL A 518 34.46 -39.95 -7.84
N THR A 519 35.19 -39.33 -6.90
CA THR A 519 34.97 -39.54 -5.45
C THR A 519 33.54 -39.20 -5.01
N LEU A 520 32.94 -38.16 -5.60
CA LEU A 520 31.57 -37.75 -5.29
C LEU A 520 30.52 -38.69 -5.92
N ALA A 521 30.83 -39.34 -7.04
CA ALA A 521 29.92 -40.21 -7.77
C ALA A 521 30.03 -41.71 -7.41
N GLU A 522 31.05 -42.09 -6.63
CA GLU A 522 31.44 -43.48 -6.33
C GLU A 522 30.36 -44.28 -5.58
N THR A 523 29.44 -43.60 -4.89
CA THR A 523 28.47 -44.23 -3.98
C THR A 523 27.30 -44.94 -4.65
N ASP A 524 27.01 -44.72 -5.95
CA ASP A 524 25.74 -45.15 -6.55
C ASP A 524 25.84 -45.75 -7.97
N ARG A 525 27.05 -46.04 -8.48
CA ARG A 525 27.27 -46.54 -9.87
C ARG A 525 26.41 -45.80 -10.92
N SER A 526 26.24 -44.50 -10.74
CA SER A 526 25.31 -43.68 -11.51
C SER A 526 25.89 -43.24 -12.86
N ALA A 527 25.06 -42.69 -13.75
CA ALA A 527 25.52 -42.10 -15.02
C ALA A 527 26.59 -41.00 -14.80
N ALA A 528 26.57 -40.32 -13.65
CA ALA A 528 27.58 -39.33 -13.29
C ALA A 528 28.97 -39.96 -13.02
N LEU A 529 29.01 -41.19 -12.50
CA LEU A 529 30.25 -41.93 -12.30
C LEU A 529 30.87 -42.34 -13.64
N LEU A 530 30.05 -42.86 -14.57
CA LEU A 530 30.49 -43.19 -15.93
C LEU A 530 31.09 -41.97 -16.63
N GLN A 531 30.42 -40.81 -16.54
CA GLN A 531 30.93 -39.54 -17.08
C GLN A 531 32.24 -39.12 -16.41
N ALA A 532 32.31 -39.12 -15.08
CA ALA A 532 33.50 -38.70 -14.35
C ALA A 532 34.71 -39.59 -14.67
N LEU A 533 34.54 -40.91 -14.71
CA LEU A 533 35.58 -41.88 -15.11
C LEU A 533 35.99 -41.68 -16.56
N TYR A 534 35.04 -41.48 -17.48
CA TYR A 534 35.32 -41.24 -18.88
C TYR A 534 36.18 -39.98 -19.10
N TYR A 535 35.78 -38.85 -18.49
CA TYR A 535 36.53 -37.60 -18.65
C TYR A 535 37.90 -37.66 -17.94
N ARG A 536 38.01 -38.36 -16.80
CA ARG A 536 39.29 -38.59 -16.14
C ARG A 536 40.22 -39.45 -17.00
N GLY A 537 39.71 -40.53 -17.57
CA GLY A 537 40.44 -41.42 -18.46
C GLY A 537 40.96 -40.67 -19.69
N ASN A 538 40.11 -39.86 -20.32
CA ASN A 538 40.52 -39.00 -21.44
C ASN A 538 41.56 -37.94 -21.02
N GLY A 539 41.41 -37.35 -19.82
CA GLY A 539 42.41 -36.45 -19.25
C GLY A 539 43.76 -37.14 -19.08
N TYR A 540 43.79 -38.37 -18.55
CA TYR A 540 45.02 -39.15 -18.42
C TYR A 540 45.66 -39.50 -19.77
N LEU A 541 44.87 -39.88 -20.77
CA LEU A 541 45.38 -40.12 -22.13
C LEU A 541 45.98 -38.86 -22.76
N THR A 542 45.36 -37.70 -22.52
CA THR A 542 45.85 -36.39 -23.02
C THR A 542 47.22 -36.05 -22.43
N VAL A 543 47.46 -36.36 -21.16
CA VAL A 543 48.81 -36.24 -20.55
C VAL A 543 49.72 -37.45 -20.81
N ARG A 544 49.36 -38.30 -21.77
CA ARG A 544 50.09 -39.53 -22.19
C ARG A 544 50.29 -40.56 -21.09
N ASN A 545 49.44 -40.54 -20.06
CA ASN A 545 49.37 -41.59 -19.04
C ASN A 545 48.43 -42.70 -19.51
N TRP A 546 48.95 -43.56 -20.39
CA TRP A 546 48.20 -44.65 -20.99
C TRP A 546 47.59 -45.61 -19.95
N GLU A 547 48.39 -46.03 -18.97
CA GLU A 547 47.99 -47.03 -17.96
C GLU A 547 46.74 -46.60 -17.18
N ARG A 548 46.75 -45.38 -16.63
CA ARG A 548 45.59 -44.87 -15.87
C ARG A 548 44.41 -44.51 -16.78
N GLY A 549 44.69 -44.00 -17.97
CA GLY A 549 43.66 -43.67 -18.95
C GLY A 549 42.87 -44.89 -19.39
N GLN A 550 43.58 -45.97 -19.73
CA GLN A 550 42.99 -47.25 -20.10
C GLN A 550 42.19 -47.85 -18.94
N GLN A 551 42.75 -47.83 -17.72
CA GLN A 551 42.07 -48.36 -16.53
C GLN A 551 40.70 -47.70 -16.29
N ASP A 552 40.63 -46.36 -16.38
CA ASP A 552 39.37 -45.63 -16.17
C ASP A 552 38.35 -45.91 -17.29
N LEU A 553 38.79 -45.98 -18.55
CA LEU A 553 37.91 -46.27 -19.68
C LEU A 553 37.43 -47.74 -19.69
N GLU A 554 38.25 -48.69 -19.24
CA GLU A 554 37.83 -50.08 -19.03
C GLU A 554 36.77 -50.18 -17.93
N GLN A 555 36.92 -49.42 -16.84
CA GLN A 555 35.89 -49.36 -15.80
C GLN A 555 34.57 -48.80 -16.35
N VAL A 556 34.60 -47.79 -17.24
CA VAL A 556 33.40 -47.29 -17.92
C VAL A 556 32.72 -48.41 -18.71
N LEU A 557 33.48 -49.19 -19.48
CA LEU A 557 32.94 -50.32 -20.25
C LEU A 557 32.37 -51.41 -19.34
N GLN A 558 33.05 -51.77 -18.25
CA GLN A 558 32.59 -52.78 -17.30
C GLN A 558 31.30 -52.37 -16.59
N ILE A 559 31.19 -51.11 -16.14
CA ILE A 559 30.00 -50.60 -15.46
C ILE A 559 28.84 -50.48 -16.46
N SER A 560 29.11 -49.97 -17.67
CA SER A 560 28.08 -49.76 -18.69
C SER A 560 27.59 -51.04 -19.38
N ALA A 561 28.35 -52.14 -19.36
CA ALA A 561 28.00 -53.44 -19.98
C ALA A 561 26.69 -54.08 -19.45
N THR A 562 26.15 -53.58 -18.35
CA THR A 562 24.87 -54.04 -17.79
C THR A 562 23.72 -53.03 -18.01
N SER A 563 24.00 -51.93 -18.71
CA SER A 563 23.09 -50.80 -18.90
C SER A 563 22.56 -50.72 -20.34
N ARG A 564 21.41 -50.05 -20.54
CA ARG A 564 20.90 -49.73 -21.89
C ARG A 564 21.80 -48.76 -22.67
N GLU A 565 22.80 -48.16 -22.00
CA GLU A 565 23.72 -47.18 -22.57
C GLU A 565 25.06 -47.79 -23.03
N GLU A 566 25.22 -49.12 -22.92
CA GLU A 566 26.47 -49.82 -23.30
C GLU A 566 26.99 -49.40 -24.67
N ALA A 567 26.13 -49.42 -25.70
CA ALA A 567 26.51 -49.06 -27.07
C ALA A 567 27.04 -47.62 -27.16
N LEU A 568 26.43 -46.68 -26.43
CA LEU A 568 26.85 -45.27 -26.41
C LEU A 568 28.23 -45.12 -25.77
N TRP A 569 28.46 -45.77 -24.64
CA TRP A 569 29.74 -45.71 -23.94
C TRP A 569 30.85 -46.44 -24.71
N ARG A 570 30.54 -47.57 -25.34
CA ARG A 570 31.48 -48.31 -26.21
C ARG A 570 31.90 -47.45 -27.41
N GLU A 571 30.95 -46.79 -28.06
CA GLU A 571 31.23 -45.84 -29.15
C GLU A 571 32.07 -44.65 -28.67
N ALA A 572 31.74 -44.06 -27.51
CA ALA A 572 32.48 -42.93 -26.94
C ALA A 572 33.94 -43.28 -26.60
N VAL A 573 34.16 -44.45 -25.98
CA VAL A 573 35.50 -44.95 -25.66
C VAL A 573 36.28 -45.27 -26.93
N HIS A 574 35.66 -45.96 -27.91
CA HIS A 574 36.25 -46.20 -29.22
C HIS A 574 36.72 -44.89 -29.89
N LYS A 575 35.82 -43.90 -29.96
CA LYS A 575 36.12 -42.59 -30.56
C LYS A 575 37.27 -41.89 -29.84
N THR A 576 37.33 -41.97 -28.51
CA THR A 576 38.41 -41.38 -27.71
C THR A 576 39.74 -42.02 -28.06
N TYR A 577 39.83 -43.34 -28.05
CA TYR A 577 41.05 -44.07 -28.43
C TYR A 577 41.48 -43.75 -29.86
N TYR A 578 40.56 -43.74 -30.82
CA TYR A 578 40.86 -43.38 -32.20
C TYR A 578 41.40 -41.95 -32.32
N GLN A 579 40.76 -40.97 -31.66
CA GLN A 579 41.19 -39.57 -31.69
C GLN A 579 42.57 -39.37 -31.08
N GLN A 580 42.83 -39.98 -29.92
CA GLN A 580 44.12 -39.90 -29.25
C GLN A 580 45.22 -40.59 -30.07
N GLY A 581 44.92 -41.73 -30.68
CA GLY A 581 45.84 -42.44 -31.57
C GLY A 581 46.18 -41.66 -32.83
N ALA A 582 45.17 -41.07 -33.48
CA ALA A 582 45.37 -40.21 -34.65
C ALA A 582 46.15 -38.93 -34.32
N ALA A 583 45.91 -38.32 -33.16
CA ALA A 583 46.67 -37.17 -32.69
C ALA A 583 48.14 -37.53 -32.43
N ALA A 584 48.39 -38.61 -31.68
CA ALA A 584 49.73 -39.10 -31.38
C ALA A 584 50.52 -39.50 -32.63
N TYR A 585 49.86 -40.08 -33.63
CA TYR A 585 50.48 -40.39 -34.92
C TYR A 585 51.00 -39.14 -35.63
N LYS A 586 50.19 -38.07 -35.67
CA LYS A 586 50.59 -36.77 -36.25
C LYS A 586 51.74 -36.12 -35.50
N GLU A 587 51.81 -36.33 -34.19
CA GLU A 587 52.89 -35.84 -33.32
C GLU A 587 54.15 -36.71 -33.35
N GLY A 588 54.17 -37.81 -34.11
CA GLY A 588 55.30 -38.74 -34.19
C GLY A 588 55.46 -39.66 -32.97
N ALA A 589 54.48 -39.69 -32.06
CA ALA A 589 54.46 -40.57 -30.89
C ALA A 589 53.92 -41.97 -31.26
N TYR A 590 54.59 -42.64 -32.20
CA TYR A 590 54.13 -43.90 -32.80
C TYR A 590 53.80 -45.03 -31.80
N PRO A 591 54.57 -45.26 -30.72
CA PRO A 591 54.23 -46.31 -29.75
C PRO A 591 52.88 -46.08 -29.07
N PHE A 592 52.57 -44.84 -28.70
CA PHE A 592 51.28 -44.48 -28.11
C PHE A 592 50.16 -44.51 -29.15
N ALA A 593 50.46 -44.06 -30.38
CA ALA A 593 49.50 -44.12 -31.48
C ALA A 593 49.05 -45.54 -31.79
N LEU A 594 49.99 -46.50 -31.82
CA LEU A 594 49.69 -47.92 -32.01
C LEU A 594 48.79 -48.46 -30.89
N LEU A 595 49.15 -48.23 -29.63
CA LEU A 595 48.34 -48.68 -28.48
C LEU A 595 46.91 -48.15 -28.52
N ALA A 596 46.74 -46.85 -28.81
CA ALA A 596 45.43 -46.21 -28.89
C ALA A 596 44.60 -46.71 -30.07
N LEU A 597 45.20 -46.87 -31.25
CA LEU A 597 44.48 -47.39 -32.42
C LEU A 597 44.13 -48.87 -32.27
N ASP A 598 45.01 -49.69 -31.71
CA ASP A 598 44.75 -51.10 -31.43
C ASP A 598 43.60 -51.26 -30.41
N ALA A 599 43.58 -50.42 -29.37
CA ALA A 599 42.49 -50.40 -28.40
C ALA A 599 41.15 -49.98 -29.02
N ALA A 600 41.15 -49.06 -30.00
CA ALA A 600 39.96 -48.72 -30.76
C ALA A 600 39.49 -49.93 -31.60
N VAL A 601 40.38 -50.56 -32.37
CA VAL A 601 40.03 -51.74 -33.20
C VAL A 601 39.46 -52.88 -32.37
N MET A 602 39.99 -53.15 -31.18
CA MET A 602 39.46 -54.19 -30.28
C MET A 602 38.01 -53.92 -29.82
N LEU A 603 37.54 -52.68 -29.87
CA LEU A 603 36.18 -52.31 -29.51
C LEU A 603 35.18 -52.43 -30.68
N ASP A 604 35.64 -52.62 -31.92
CA ASP A 604 34.76 -52.79 -33.08
C ASP A 604 34.24 -54.25 -33.21
N GLY A 605 34.94 -55.22 -32.61
CA GLY A 605 34.56 -56.64 -32.61
C GLY A 605 35.11 -57.43 -33.77
#